data_AF-A0A7X9MPW8-F1
#
_entry.id   AF-A0A7X9MPW8-F1
#
_cell.length_a   1.000
_cell.length_b   1.000
_cell.length_c   1.000
_cell.angle_alpha   90.00
_cell.angle_beta   90.00
_cell.angle_gamma   90.00
#
_symmetry.space_group_name_H-M   'P 1'
#
loop_
_entity.id
_entity.type
_entity.pdbx_description
1 polymer ?
#
loop_
_entity_poly.entity_id
_entity_poly.type
_entity_poly.pdbx_seq_one_letter_code
_entity_poly.pdbx_strand_id
1 'polypeptide(L)'
;MADEEKVTSSLHVKSGVTSQHDGMGRSSVKKFSKKTTLSIDTKAYSDEIKQGSRLHLAKAITFIESTTSEQQTIGQQLLKRLLPHTGNSIRIGITGVPGVGKSTFIEAFGKMLCNSGHKVAVLAIDPSSSLTGGSILGDKTRMEELAKHPNAFIRPSPSAGTLGGVHKKSRETMLLCEAAGYDVILVETVGVGQSETIVRGMVDFFLLLALTGAGDELQGMKKGIMELADAIVVNKADGANEALAKKTVAEYKQILHFLAPSAPNWTTPALAVSSLHDRGLDKVWATIKSFEEKMNYQHFWQKRRKEQTIDWFKSMIVDRLYDDFFASIERKQTMKQLEQQVREEKITVSDAIQELFSSNSYK
;
A
#
# COMPACT_ATOMS: atom_id res chain seq x y z
N MET A 1 15.29 -33.36 -68.48
CA MET A 1 16.38 -33.00 -67.55
C MET A 1 15.96 -31.73 -66.84
N ALA A 2 16.02 -31.75 -65.50
CA ALA A 2 15.57 -30.75 -64.53
C ALA A 2 14.06 -30.46 -64.55
N ASP A 3 13.33 -30.34 -63.45
CA ASP A 3 13.51 -30.57 -62.01
C ASP A 3 12.08 -30.47 -61.42
N GLU A 4 11.79 -31.14 -60.30
CA GLU A 4 10.98 -30.54 -59.22
C GLU A 4 10.77 -31.51 -58.05
N GLU A 5 11.25 -31.06 -56.89
CA GLU A 5 11.13 -31.64 -55.57
C GLU A 5 9.67 -31.72 -55.08
N LYS A 6 9.30 -32.82 -54.42
CA LYS A 6 8.10 -32.89 -53.58
C LYS A 6 8.48 -33.06 -52.11
N VAL A 7 8.21 -32.00 -51.37
CA VAL A 7 8.32 -31.85 -49.91
C VAL A 7 7.43 -32.85 -49.19
N THR A 8 8.01 -33.60 -48.25
CA THR A 8 7.33 -34.51 -47.31
C THR A 8 6.71 -33.73 -46.15
N SER A 9 5.37 -33.72 -46.06
CA SER A 9 4.61 -33.23 -44.91
C SER A 9 4.24 -34.39 -43.97
N SER A 10 4.78 -34.42 -42.76
CA SER A 10 4.51 -35.41 -41.71
C SER A 10 3.62 -34.86 -40.59
N LEU A 11 2.43 -34.36 -40.96
CA LEU A 11 1.36 -34.04 -40.01
C LEU A 11 0.27 -35.12 -40.08
N HIS A 12 0.32 -36.06 -39.14
CA HIS A 12 -0.80 -36.97 -38.84
C HIS A 12 -1.75 -36.29 -37.85
N VAL A 13 -2.96 -35.95 -38.30
CA VAL A 13 -4.05 -35.45 -37.46
C VAL A 13 -4.86 -36.65 -36.97
N LYS A 14 -4.93 -36.88 -35.65
CA LYS A 14 -5.86 -37.86 -35.06
C LYS A 14 -7.30 -37.33 -35.17
N SER A 15 -8.24 -38.19 -35.52
CA SER A 15 -9.67 -37.88 -35.45
C SER A 15 -10.07 -37.56 -34.01
N GLY A 16 -10.75 -36.43 -33.84
CA GLY A 16 -11.20 -35.95 -32.54
C GLY A 16 -12.21 -36.91 -31.88
N VAL A 17 -12.18 -36.95 -30.55
CA VAL A 17 -13.16 -37.67 -29.73
C VAL A 17 -14.51 -36.97 -29.87
N THR A 18 -15.58 -37.74 -30.13
CA THR A 18 -16.95 -37.25 -30.18
C THR A 18 -17.35 -36.65 -28.83
N SER A 19 -17.62 -35.35 -28.81
CA SER A 19 -18.11 -34.63 -27.65
C SER A 19 -19.48 -35.17 -27.23
N GLN A 20 -19.56 -35.84 -26.08
CA GLN A 20 -20.81 -35.94 -25.33
C GLN A 20 -20.92 -34.70 -24.44
N HIS A 21 -22.04 -33.99 -24.57
CA HIS A 21 -22.50 -32.88 -23.71
C HIS A 21 -21.97 -31.47 -24.09
N ASP A 22 -22.86 -30.63 -24.59
CA ASP A 22 -22.66 -29.24 -25.02
C ASP A 22 -22.81 -28.19 -23.90
N GLY A 23 -22.91 -28.62 -22.64
CA GLY A 23 -22.78 -27.76 -21.46
C GLY A 23 -23.85 -26.67 -21.29
N MET A 24 -24.82 -26.56 -22.20
CA MET A 24 -25.92 -25.59 -22.13
C MET A 24 -27.16 -26.20 -21.47
N GLY A 25 -27.00 -26.68 -20.24
CA GLY A 25 -28.12 -26.81 -19.33
C GLY A 25 -28.55 -25.41 -18.88
N ARG A 26 -29.83 -25.05 -19.01
CA ARG A 26 -30.37 -23.81 -18.43
C ARG A 26 -30.08 -23.81 -16.92
N SER A 27 -29.03 -23.12 -16.51
CA SER A 27 -28.77 -22.89 -15.09
C SER A 27 -29.99 -22.16 -14.53
N SER A 28 -30.58 -22.69 -13.46
CA SER A 28 -31.70 -22.04 -12.77
C SER A 28 -31.25 -20.63 -12.40
N VAL A 29 -31.85 -19.61 -13.01
CA VAL A 29 -31.62 -18.20 -12.65
C VAL A 29 -31.93 -18.09 -11.16
N LYS A 30 -30.90 -17.90 -10.33
CA LYS A 30 -31.09 -17.64 -8.90
C LYS A 30 -31.97 -16.40 -8.80
N LYS A 31 -33.21 -16.57 -8.31
CA LYS A 31 -34.11 -15.45 -8.02
C LYS A 31 -33.37 -14.44 -7.16
N PHE A 32 -33.32 -13.19 -7.61
CA PHE A 32 -32.77 -12.08 -6.84
C PHE A 32 -33.57 -11.96 -5.53
N SER A 33 -32.98 -12.40 -4.43
CA SER A 33 -33.54 -12.16 -3.10
C SER A 33 -33.49 -10.67 -2.82
N LYS A 34 -34.58 -10.08 -2.28
CA LYS A 34 -34.55 -8.72 -1.72
C LYS A 34 -33.33 -8.59 -0.81
N LYS A 35 -32.54 -7.52 -0.99
CA LYS A 35 -31.40 -7.19 -0.11
C LYS A 35 -31.93 -7.09 1.33
N THR A 36 -31.64 -8.11 2.13
CA THR A 36 -31.75 -8.02 3.57
C THR A 36 -30.82 -6.91 4.02
N THR A 37 -31.34 -5.90 4.72
CA THR A 37 -30.53 -4.84 5.36
C THR A 37 -29.41 -5.52 6.14
N LEU A 38 -28.17 -5.14 5.89
CA LEU A 38 -27.00 -5.83 6.42
C LEU A 38 -26.80 -5.42 7.89
N SER A 39 -27.64 -5.97 8.77
CA SER A 39 -27.57 -5.73 10.21
C SER A 39 -26.53 -6.64 10.85
N ILE A 40 -25.36 -6.10 11.20
CA ILE A 40 -24.38 -6.81 12.04
C ILE A 40 -24.41 -6.27 13.47
N ASP A 41 -24.26 -7.14 14.47
CA ASP A 41 -23.96 -6.70 15.83
C ASP A 41 -22.50 -6.23 15.91
N THR A 42 -22.30 -4.93 15.78
CA THR A 42 -20.95 -4.33 15.83
C THR A 42 -20.23 -4.60 17.14
N LYS A 43 -20.92 -4.95 18.24
CA LYS A 43 -20.27 -5.30 19.51
C LYS A 43 -19.56 -6.63 19.39
N ALA A 44 -20.35 -7.68 19.14
CA ALA A 44 -19.84 -9.03 18.97
C ALA A 44 -18.76 -9.06 17.88
N TYR A 45 -18.99 -8.33 16.79
CA TYR A 45 -18.04 -8.24 15.69
C TYR A 45 -16.71 -7.60 16.09
N SER A 46 -16.72 -6.51 16.86
CA SER A 46 -15.50 -5.91 17.40
C SER A 46 -14.80 -6.82 18.40
N ASP A 47 -15.55 -7.60 19.20
CA ASP A 47 -14.97 -8.56 20.15
C ASP A 47 -14.24 -9.70 19.42
N GLU A 48 -14.80 -10.22 18.33
CA GLU A 48 -14.14 -11.20 17.45
C GLU A 48 -12.85 -10.67 16.83
N ILE A 49 -12.84 -9.40 16.41
CA ILE A 49 -11.62 -8.76 15.86
C ILE A 49 -10.53 -8.68 16.93
N LYS A 50 -10.87 -8.23 18.14
CA LYS A 50 -9.91 -8.14 19.27
C LYS A 50 -9.35 -9.50 19.67
N GLN A 51 -10.13 -10.57 19.50
CA GLN A 51 -9.68 -11.95 19.72
C GLN A 51 -8.79 -12.50 18.58
N GLY A 52 -8.52 -11.68 17.55
CA GLY A 52 -7.61 -12.03 16.45
C GLY A 52 -8.28 -12.75 15.29
N SER A 53 -9.62 -12.70 15.17
CA SER A 53 -10.35 -13.38 14.10
C SER A 53 -10.02 -12.78 12.72
N ARG A 54 -9.19 -13.50 11.93
CA ARG A 54 -8.78 -13.10 10.56
C ARG A 54 -9.96 -12.88 9.63
N LEU A 55 -11.02 -13.69 9.77
CA LEU A 55 -12.26 -13.57 8.98
C LEU A 55 -12.97 -12.25 9.25
N HIS A 56 -13.17 -11.91 10.53
CA HIS A 56 -13.85 -10.68 10.92
C HIS A 56 -13.01 -9.45 10.56
N LEU A 57 -11.69 -9.51 10.73
CA LEU A 57 -10.77 -8.46 10.29
C LEU A 57 -10.90 -8.21 8.78
N ALA A 58 -10.80 -9.25 7.94
CA ALA A 58 -10.88 -9.10 6.48
C ALA A 58 -12.23 -8.50 6.03
N LYS A 59 -13.33 -8.92 6.66
CA LYS A 59 -14.66 -8.36 6.38
C LYS A 59 -14.82 -6.92 6.88
N ALA A 60 -14.25 -6.57 8.04
CA ALA A 60 -14.24 -5.18 8.53
C ALA A 60 -13.47 -4.26 7.58
N ILE A 61 -12.33 -4.74 7.05
CA ILE A 61 -11.59 -4.06 5.99
C ILE A 61 -12.46 -3.91 4.73
N THR A 62 -13.19 -4.95 4.35
CA THR A 62 -14.14 -4.88 3.21
C THR A 62 -15.22 -3.81 3.43
N PHE A 63 -15.72 -3.64 4.66
CA PHE A 63 -16.72 -2.61 4.98
C PHE A 63 -16.17 -1.19 4.83
N ILE A 64 -14.96 -0.91 5.33
CA ILE A 64 -14.33 0.43 5.17
C ILE A 64 -13.94 0.72 3.72
N GLU A 65 -13.60 -0.30 2.94
CA GLU A 65 -13.22 -0.14 1.54
C GLU A 65 -14.42 -0.09 0.59
N SER A 66 -15.61 -0.45 1.05
CA SER A 66 -16.84 -0.47 0.25
C SER A 66 -17.15 0.90 -0.35
N THR A 67 -17.81 0.91 -1.50
CA THR A 67 -18.39 2.12 -2.12
C THR A 67 -19.84 2.35 -1.70
N THR A 68 -20.45 1.40 -0.98
CA THR A 68 -21.84 1.50 -0.52
C THR A 68 -21.93 2.18 0.84
N SER A 69 -22.78 3.21 0.95
CA SER A 69 -22.93 4.02 2.18
C SER A 69 -23.31 3.19 3.41
N GLU A 70 -24.15 2.16 3.25
CA GLU A 70 -24.55 1.25 4.33
C GLU A 70 -23.33 0.51 4.91
N GLN A 71 -22.51 -0.11 4.06
CA GLN A 71 -21.31 -0.85 4.51
C GLN A 71 -20.23 0.09 5.06
N GLN A 72 -20.05 1.27 4.45
CA GLN A 72 -19.13 2.28 4.98
C GLN A 72 -19.53 2.69 6.40
N THR A 73 -20.82 2.90 6.64
CA THR A 73 -21.33 3.26 7.98
C THR A 73 -20.99 2.18 9.00
N ILE A 74 -21.19 0.91 8.65
CA ILE A 74 -20.83 -0.23 9.49
C ILE A 74 -19.31 -0.24 9.76
N GLY A 75 -18.48 -0.08 8.73
CA GLY A 75 -17.02 -0.03 8.87
C GLY A 75 -16.56 1.08 9.83
N GLN A 76 -17.14 2.27 9.72
CA GLN A 76 -16.84 3.40 10.60
C GLN A 76 -17.31 3.17 12.05
N GLN A 77 -18.46 2.51 12.25
CA GLN A 77 -18.91 2.12 13.59
C GLN A 77 -17.95 1.10 14.24
N LEU A 78 -17.49 0.11 13.49
CA LEU A 78 -16.48 -0.85 13.97
C LEU A 78 -15.18 -0.14 14.31
N LEU A 79 -14.68 0.74 13.43
CA LEU A 79 -13.44 1.48 13.66
C LEU A 79 -13.52 2.35 14.91
N LYS A 80 -14.62 3.09 15.11
CA LYS A 80 -14.85 3.89 16.32
C LYS A 80 -14.78 3.04 17.59
N ARG A 81 -15.33 1.83 17.55
CA ARG A 81 -15.37 0.92 18.70
C ARG A 81 -14.01 0.28 18.99
N LEU A 82 -13.20 0.08 17.95
CA LEU A 82 -11.88 -0.54 18.02
C LEU A 82 -10.76 0.48 18.30
N LEU A 83 -10.98 1.77 18.05
CA LEU A 83 -10.00 2.84 18.21
C LEU A 83 -9.26 2.82 19.56
N PRO A 84 -9.92 2.60 20.72
CA PRO A 84 -9.22 2.51 22.02
C PRO A 84 -8.19 1.37 22.12
N HIS A 85 -8.23 0.39 21.21
CA HIS A 85 -7.35 -0.77 21.18
C HIS A 85 -6.25 -0.67 20.11
N THR A 86 -6.07 0.51 19.52
CA THR A 86 -5.08 0.79 18.45
C THR A 86 -3.81 1.43 19.00
N GLY A 87 -2.78 1.54 18.17
CA GLY A 87 -1.51 2.20 18.50
C GLY A 87 -0.48 1.31 19.20
N ASN A 88 -0.82 0.08 19.56
CA ASN A 88 0.12 -0.88 20.18
C ASN A 88 0.88 -1.69 19.11
N SER A 89 1.51 -1.00 18.17
CA SER A 89 2.31 -1.62 17.10
C SER A 89 3.52 -0.76 16.72
N ILE A 90 4.45 -1.33 15.95
CA ILE A 90 5.46 -0.59 15.19
C ILE A 90 5.03 -0.54 13.72
N ARG A 91 4.88 0.67 13.17
CA ARG A 91 4.50 0.90 11.78
C ARG A 91 5.73 1.18 10.94
N ILE A 92 6.01 0.34 9.95
CA ILE A 92 7.23 0.39 9.13
C ILE A 92 6.83 0.59 7.67
N GLY A 93 7.18 1.74 7.10
CA GLY A 93 7.06 1.98 5.67
C GLY A 93 8.27 1.42 4.93
N ILE A 94 8.05 0.72 3.83
CA ILE A 94 9.12 0.12 3.03
C ILE A 94 8.95 0.60 1.59
N THR A 95 9.97 1.29 1.08
CA THR A 95 10.03 1.77 -0.31
C THR A 95 11.31 1.32 -0.99
N GLY A 96 11.34 1.44 -2.31
CA GLY A 96 12.51 1.19 -3.14
C GLY A 96 12.13 1.04 -4.59
N VAL A 97 13.11 1.22 -5.48
CA VAL A 97 12.91 1.15 -6.93
C VAL A 97 12.41 -0.23 -7.38
N PRO A 98 11.66 -0.32 -8.50
CA PRO A 98 11.30 -1.60 -9.09
C PRO A 98 12.54 -2.50 -9.27
N GLY A 99 12.42 -3.78 -8.92
CA GLY A 99 13.53 -4.74 -9.05
C GLY A 99 14.52 -4.77 -7.87
N VAL A 100 14.41 -3.88 -6.88
CA VAL A 100 15.26 -3.87 -5.67
C VAL A 100 15.12 -5.12 -4.79
N GLY A 101 14.08 -5.93 -5.02
CA GLY A 101 13.78 -7.11 -4.22
C GLY A 101 12.91 -6.82 -3.00
N LYS A 102 12.05 -5.80 -3.07
CA LYS A 102 11.18 -5.36 -1.98
C LYS A 102 10.21 -6.44 -1.48
N SER A 103 9.46 -7.10 -2.36
CA SER A 103 8.53 -8.15 -1.93
C SER A 103 9.27 -9.35 -1.31
N THR A 104 10.43 -9.72 -1.86
CA THR A 104 11.32 -10.75 -1.28
C THR A 104 11.83 -10.33 0.11
N PHE A 105 12.22 -9.05 0.28
CA PHE A 105 12.61 -8.51 1.58
C PHE A 105 11.45 -8.57 2.58
N ILE A 106 10.26 -8.12 2.20
CA ILE A 106 9.07 -8.12 3.07
C ILE A 106 8.68 -9.54 3.48
N GLU A 107 8.73 -10.50 2.55
CA GLU A 107 8.48 -11.91 2.85
C GLU A 107 9.49 -12.46 3.86
N ALA A 108 10.78 -12.32 3.58
CA ALA A 108 11.86 -12.83 4.45
C ALA A 108 11.84 -12.16 5.83
N PHE A 109 11.73 -10.82 5.86
CA PHE A 109 11.67 -10.04 7.09
C PHE A 109 10.41 -10.35 7.90
N GLY A 110 9.25 -10.40 7.25
CA GLY A 110 7.98 -10.76 7.89
C GLY A 110 7.99 -12.17 8.47
N LYS A 111 8.58 -13.15 7.76
CA LYS A 111 8.76 -14.53 8.27
C LYS A 111 9.67 -14.56 9.49
N MET A 112 10.80 -13.86 9.45
CA MET A 112 11.72 -13.77 10.59
C MET A 112 11.02 -13.21 11.83
N LEU A 113 10.26 -12.13 11.68
CA LEU A 113 9.50 -11.52 12.78
C LEU A 113 8.42 -12.46 13.31
N CYS A 114 7.67 -13.09 12.40
CA CYS A 114 6.65 -14.09 12.73
C CYS A 114 7.22 -15.27 13.53
N ASN A 115 8.37 -15.80 13.10
CA ASN A 115 9.10 -16.87 13.80
C ASN A 115 9.65 -16.43 15.16
N SER A 116 9.85 -15.13 15.35
CA SER A 116 10.25 -14.52 16.62
C SER A 116 9.06 -14.19 17.54
N GLY A 117 7.84 -14.59 17.15
CA GLY A 117 6.63 -14.45 17.97
C GLY A 117 5.77 -13.22 17.65
N HIS A 118 6.19 -12.35 16.73
CA HIS A 118 5.39 -11.17 16.34
C HIS A 118 4.21 -11.55 15.43
N LYS A 119 3.14 -10.77 15.51
CA LYS A 119 2.02 -10.79 14.56
C LYS A 119 2.19 -9.67 13.54
N VAL A 120 2.46 -10.05 12.29
CA VAL A 120 2.83 -9.13 11.22
C VAL A 120 1.67 -8.90 10.26
N ALA A 121 1.26 -7.64 10.07
CA ALA A 121 0.36 -7.26 8.99
C ALA A 121 1.16 -6.59 7.86
N VAL A 122 0.89 -6.96 6.61
CA VAL A 122 1.48 -6.33 5.42
C VAL A 122 0.38 -5.64 4.61
N LEU A 123 0.51 -4.33 4.43
CA LEU A 123 -0.43 -3.49 3.70
C LEU A 123 0.26 -2.89 2.48
N ALA A 124 -0.17 -3.27 1.28
CA ALA A 124 0.33 -2.64 0.06
C ALA A 124 -0.44 -1.34 -0.24
N ILE A 125 0.26 -0.32 -0.74
CA ILE A 125 -0.32 0.94 -1.18
C ILE A 125 0.11 1.20 -2.62
N ASP A 126 -0.84 1.08 -3.54
CA ASP A 126 -0.65 1.32 -4.97
C ASP A 126 -1.56 2.46 -5.46
N PRO A 127 -1.02 3.67 -5.73
CA PRO A 127 -1.74 4.78 -6.36
C PRO A 127 -2.47 4.40 -7.66
N SER A 128 -1.89 3.50 -8.45
CA SER A 128 -2.40 3.11 -9.78
C SER A 128 -3.61 2.17 -9.70
N SER A 129 -3.87 1.60 -8.52
CA SER A 129 -5.07 0.78 -8.25
C SER A 129 -6.40 1.52 -8.48
N SER A 130 -6.35 2.86 -8.50
CA SER A 130 -7.47 3.73 -8.89
C SER A 130 -7.95 3.50 -10.33
N LEU A 131 -7.05 3.14 -11.24
CA LEU A 131 -7.37 2.85 -12.65
C LEU A 131 -7.84 1.41 -12.87
N THR A 132 -7.34 0.46 -12.08
CA THR A 132 -7.56 -0.99 -12.29
C THR A 132 -8.67 -1.58 -11.42
N GLY A 133 -9.25 -0.80 -10.50
CA GLY A 133 -10.31 -1.30 -9.62
C GLY A 133 -9.80 -2.19 -8.48
N GLY A 134 -8.49 -2.14 -8.19
CA GLY A 134 -7.83 -2.86 -7.10
C GLY A 134 -7.12 -4.13 -7.52
N SER A 135 -6.08 -4.51 -6.76
CA SER A 135 -5.37 -5.77 -6.97
C SER A 135 -6.07 -6.88 -6.18
N ILE A 136 -6.73 -7.82 -6.87
CA ILE A 136 -7.38 -8.97 -6.23
C ILE A 136 -6.33 -10.01 -5.79
N LEU A 137 -5.22 -10.14 -6.52
CA LEU A 137 -4.25 -11.25 -6.36
C LEU A 137 -2.77 -10.85 -6.38
N GLY A 138 -2.41 -9.69 -6.94
CA GLY A 138 -1.05 -9.40 -7.39
C GLY A 138 0.01 -9.28 -6.29
N ASP A 139 -0.36 -8.84 -5.10
CA ASP A 139 0.59 -8.68 -3.98
C ASP A 139 0.71 -9.98 -3.16
N LYS A 140 -0.35 -10.79 -3.12
CA LYS A 140 -0.38 -12.03 -2.34
C LYS A 140 0.40 -13.16 -3.02
N THR A 141 0.51 -13.16 -4.35
CA THR A 141 1.32 -14.13 -5.11
C THR A 141 2.83 -13.86 -5.02
N ARG A 142 3.24 -12.68 -4.55
CA ARG A 142 4.67 -12.32 -4.40
C ARG A 142 5.25 -12.65 -3.03
N MET A 143 4.40 -13.02 -2.07
CA MET A 143 4.73 -13.32 -0.67
C MET A 143 4.03 -14.61 -0.23
N GLU A 144 4.24 -15.69 -0.98
CA GLU A 144 3.51 -16.96 -0.83
C GLU A 144 3.74 -17.64 0.52
N GLU A 145 4.96 -17.59 1.05
CA GLU A 145 5.31 -18.25 2.30
C GLU A 145 4.79 -17.46 3.50
N LEU A 146 4.97 -16.14 3.48
CA LEU A 146 4.44 -15.26 4.52
C LEU A 146 2.90 -15.30 4.55
N ALA A 147 2.24 -15.38 3.39
CA ALA A 147 0.78 -15.47 3.31
C ALA A 147 0.20 -16.70 4.04
N LYS A 148 0.97 -17.79 4.14
CA LYS A 148 0.60 -19.04 4.82
C LYS A 148 0.90 -19.00 6.32
N HIS A 149 1.74 -18.09 6.78
CA HIS A 149 2.13 -18.02 8.18
C HIS A 149 0.93 -17.65 9.07
N PRO A 150 0.69 -18.37 10.19
CA PRO A 150 -0.48 -18.12 11.05
C PRO A 150 -0.47 -16.73 11.69
N ASN A 151 0.72 -16.21 12.03
CA ASN A 151 0.91 -14.88 12.60
C ASN A 151 0.93 -13.73 11.56
N ALA A 152 0.74 -14.03 10.28
CA ALA A 152 0.81 -13.03 9.22
C ALA A 152 -0.56 -12.73 8.60
N PHE A 153 -0.77 -11.48 8.22
CA PHE A 153 -1.95 -11.03 7.45
C PHE A 153 -1.51 -10.10 6.33
N ILE A 154 -1.84 -10.44 5.10
CA ILE A 154 -1.46 -9.65 3.92
C ILE A 154 -2.73 -9.09 3.28
N ARG A 155 -2.76 -7.76 3.14
CA ARG A 155 -3.82 -7.01 2.46
C ARG A 155 -3.23 -6.30 1.23
N PRO A 156 -3.62 -6.71 0.00
CA PRO A 156 -3.31 -5.95 -1.22
C PRO A 156 -3.85 -4.52 -1.19
N SER A 157 -3.37 -3.65 -2.07
CA SER A 157 -3.84 -2.26 -2.13
C SER A 157 -5.36 -2.16 -2.33
N PRO A 158 -6.06 -1.30 -1.57
CA PRO A 158 -7.48 -1.07 -1.76
C PRO A 158 -7.73 -0.40 -3.12
N SER A 159 -8.89 -0.63 -3.69
CA SER A 159 -9.37 0.18 -4.81
C SER A 159 -10.03 1.45 -4.31
N ALA A 160 -9.56 2.59 -4.77
CA ALA A 160 -10.26 3.85 -4.59
C ALA A 160 -10.04 4.69 -5.86
N GLY A 161 -11.12 5.20 -6.44
CA GLY A 161 -11.08 5.93 -7.72
C GLY A 161 -10.25 7.22 -7.70
N THR A 162 -9.75 7.63 -6.54
CA THR A 162 -8.82 8.75 -6.35
C THR A 162 -7.67 8.34 -5.40
N LEU A 163 -6.53 9.01 -5.55
CA LEU A 163 -5.34 8.79 -4.72
C LEU A 163 -5.64 8.96 -3.21
N GLY A 164 -6.36 10.02 -2.83
CA GLY A 164 -6.77 10.28 -1.44
C GLY A 164 -7.60 9.15 -0.82
N GLY A 165 -8.50 8.54 -1.60
CA GLY A 165 -9.33 7.42 -1.15
C GLY A 165 -8.53 6.17 -0.79
N VAL A 166 -7.42 5.88 -1.51
CA VAL A 166 -6.53 4.75 -1.20
C VAL A 166 -5.87 4.98 0.15
N HIS A 167 -5.36 6.19 0.39
CA HIS A 167 -4.64 6.54 1.61
C HIS A 167 -5.51 6.51 2.86
N LYS A 168 -6.75 7.02 2.76
CA LYS A 168 -7.74 6.93 3.84
C LYS A 168 -7.95 5.47 4.24
N LYS A 169 -8.27 4.61 3.27
CA LYS A 169 -8.57 3.18 3.51
C LYS A 169 -7.38 2.43 4.09
N SER A 170 -6.15 2.72 3.63
CA SER A 170 -4.94 2.10 4.17
C SER A 170 -4.71 2.47 5.65
N ARG A 171 -4.92 3.73 6.05
CA ARG A 171 -4.81 4.15 7.46
C ARG A 171 -5.86 3.49 8.34
N GLU A 172 -7.12 3.47 7.90
CA GLU A 172 -8.20 2.80 8.63
C GLU A 172 -7.95 1.29 8.75
N THR A 173 -7.43 0.66 7.70
CA THR A 173 -7.02 -0.76 7.71
C THR A 173 -5.92 -1.03 8.74
N MET A 174 -4.90 -0.17 8.79
CA MET A 174 -3.83 -0.26 9.80
C MET A 174 -4.39 -0.23 11.22
N LEU A 175 -5.33 0.67 11.51
CA LEU A 175 -6.00 0.73 12.83
C LEU A 175 -6.77 -0.57 13.14
N LEU A 176 -7.47 -1.16 12.16
CA LEU A 176 -8.15 -2.44 12.34
C LEU A 176 -7.15 -3.58 12.63
N CYS A 177 -6.00 -3.61 11.95
CA CYS A 177 -4.94 -4.58 12.21
C CYS A 177 -4.36 -4.42 13.62
N GLU A 178 -4.08 -3.20 14.06
CA GLU A 178 -3.61 -2.95 15.43
C GLU A 178 -4.62 -3.45 16.47
N ALA A 179 -5.91 -3.15 16.29
CA ALA A 179 -6.96 -3.61 17.19
C ALA A 179 -7.16 -5.13 17.17
N ALA A 180 -6.76 -5.82 16.09
CA ALA A 180 -6.72 -7.27 15.99
C ALA A 180 -5.46 -7.91 16.61
N GLY A 181 -4.61 -7.09 17.25
CA GLY A 181 -3.40 -7.51 17.93
C GLY A 181 -2.25 -7.84 16.99
N TYR A 182 -2.15 -7.18 15.82
CA TYR A 182 -0.91 -7.17 15.04
C TYR A 182 -0.01 -6.07 15.58
N ASP A 183 1.16 -6.47 16.07
CA ASP A 183 2.13 -5.60 16.74
C ASP A 183 3.23 -5.08 15.80
N VAL A 184 3.31 -5.61 14.57
CA VAL A 184 4.14 -5.05 13.50
C VAL A 184 3.30 -4.84 12.24
N ILE A 185 3.28 -3.62 11.72
CA ILE A 185 2.59 -3.27 10.48
C ILE A 185 3.64 -2.85 9.43
N LEU A 186 3.79 -3.64 8.38
CA LEU A 186 4.62 -3.33 7.22
C LEU A 186 3.76 -2.67 6.14
N VAL A 187 4.13 -1.47 5.71
CA VAL A 187 3.42 -0.71 4.67
C VAL A 187 4.31 -0.59 3.45
N GLU A 188 3.94 -1.27 2.37
CA GLU A 188 4.69 -1.30 1.12
C GLU A 188 4.21 -0.18 0.18
N THR A 189 5.14 0.59 -0.41
CA THR A 189 4.83 1.41 -1.59
C THR A 189 4.89 0.55 -2.86
N VAL A 190 3.87 0.61 -3.70
CA VAL A 190 3.87 -0.06 -5.00
C VAL A 190 4.09 0.97 -6.10
N GLY A 191 5.18 0.82 -6.86
CA GLY A 191 5.39 1.53 -8.13
C GLY A 191 6.18 2.85 -8.07
N VAL A 192 6.09 3.61 -9.16
CA VAL A 192 6.70 4.94 -9.35
C VAL A 192 5.64 6.03 -9.04
N GLY A 193 5.90 6.92 -8.09
CA GLY A 193 4.91 7.93 -7.69
C GLY A 193 5.37 8.85 -6.55
N GLN A 194 4.42 9.60 -5.97
CA GLN A 194 4.59 10.43 -4.75
C GLN A 194 4.07 9.70 -3.49
N SER A 195 4.09 8.37 -3.52
CA SER A 195 3.53 7.53 -2.45
C SER A 195 4.39 7.53 -1.18
N GLU A 196 5.66 7.85 -1.31
CA GLU A 196 6.69 7.80 -0.27
C GLU A 196 6.40 8.78 0.85
N THR A 197 6.11 10.04 0.51
CA THR A 197 5.73 11.08 1.49
C THR A 197 4.47 10.68 2.26
N ILE A 198 3.53 10.02 1.57
CA ILE A 198 2.25 9.64 2.14
C ILE A 198 2.42 8.46 3.10
N VAL A 199 3.20 7.44 2.70
CA VAL A 199 3.59 6.34 3.60
C VAL A 199 4.37 6.88 4.79
N ARG A 200 5.34 7.77 4.57
CA ARG A 200 6.10 8.42 5.65
C ARG A 200 5.20 9.19 6.63
N GLY A 201 4.09 9.73 6.14
CA GLY A 201 3.07 10.41 6.93
C GLY A 201 2.19 9.49 7.77
N MET A 202 2.28 8.16 7.65
CA MET A 202 1.46 7.21 8.42
C MET A 202 2.26 6.16 9.22
N VAL A 203 3.58 6.12 9.05
CA VAL A 203 4.47 5.12 9.68
C VAL A 203 5.45 5.75 10.67
N ASP A 204 5.92 4.96 11.62
CA ASP A 204 6.88 5.39 12.64
C ASP A 204 8.32 5.30 12.13
N PHE A 205 8.61 4.28 11.34
CA PHE A 205 9.93 4.03 10.76
C PHE A 205 9.80 3.90 9.24
N PHE A 206 10.65 4.59 8.48
CA PHE A 206 10.65 4.55 7.02
C PHE A 206 11.96 3.97 6.49
N LEU A 207 11.86 2.79 5.87
CA LEU A 207 12.96 2.02 5.34
C LEU A 207 13.05 2.18 3.82
N LEU A 208 14.23 2.59 3.35
CA LEU A 208 14.55 2.67 1.93
C LEU A 208 15.40 1.47 1.51
N LEU A 209 14.90 0.67 0.58
CA LEU A 209 15.67 -0.38 -0.08
C LEU A 209 16.41 0.20 -1.29
N ALA A 210 17.70 -0.13 -1.40
CA ALA A 210 18.60 0.27 -2.48
C ALA A 210 19.31 -0.95 -3.11
N LEU A 211 19.75 -0.81 -4.36
CA LEU A 211 20.61 -1.78 -5.04
C LEU A 211 22.09 -1.42 -4.88
N THR A 212 22.94 -2.41 -5.16
CA THR A 212 24.39 -2.25 -5.28
C THR A 212 24.76 -1.55 -6.58
N GLY A 213 25.82 -0.74 -6.57
CA GLY A 213 26.27 -0.06 -7.79
C GLY A 213 25.40 1.15 -8.18
N ALA A 214 24.61 1.67 -7.24
CA ALA A 214 23.72 2.80 -7.39
C ALA A 214 24.44 4.16 -7.62
N GLY A 215 25.67 4.21 -8.13
CA GLY A 215 26.40 5.46 -8.35
C GLY A 215 25.63 6.45 -9.25
N ASP A 216 25.02 5.96 -10.33
CA ASP A 216 24.13 6.74 -11.20
C ASP A 216 22.69 6.76 -10.69
N GLU A 217 22.22 5.69 -10.01
CA GLU A 217 20.88 5.65 -9.41
C GLU A 217 20.74 6.60 -8.20
N LEU A 218 21.85 7.02 -7.58
CA LEU A 218 21.89 8.09 -6.56
C LEU A 218 21.41 9.43 -7.12
N GLN A 219 21.55 9.67 -8.44
CA GLN A 219 20.91 10.81 -9.12
C GLN A 219 19.41 10.57 -9.38
N GLY A 220 19.00 9.32 -9.61
CA GLY A 220 17.59 8.93 -9.78
C GLY A 220 16.79 8.90 -8.48
N MET A 221 17.47 8.62 -7.36
CA MET A 221 16.98 8.74 -6.01
C MET A 221 16.88 10.21 -5.64
N LYS A 222 15.69 10.80 -5.87
CA LYS A 222 15.40 12.20 -5.50
C LYS A 222 15.91 12.47 -4.08
N LYS A 223 16.76 13.50 -3.92
CA LYS A 223 17.26 14.01 -2.62
C LYS A 223 16.20 13.95 -1.52
N GLY A 224 14.96 14.31 -1.86
CA GLY A 224 13.82 14.30 -0.94
C GLY A 224 13.45 12.94 -0.34
N ILE A 225 13.67 11.79 -1.01
CA ILE A 225 13.32 10.47 -0.46
C ILE A 225 14.33 10.02 0.60
N MET A 226 15.62 10.31 0.39
CA MET A 226 16.67 9.95 1.35
C MET A 226 16.49 10.71 2.68
N GLU A 227 16.01 11.96 2.63
CA GLU A 227 15.69 12.77 3.81
C GLU A 227 14.52 12.20 4.62
N LEU A 228 13.66 11.36 4.03
CA LEU A 228 12.57 10.70 4.73
C LEU A 228 13.01 9.41 5.44
N ALA A 229 14.16 8.84 5.04
CA ALA A 229 14.59 7.51 5.44
C ALA A 229 15.17 7.49 6.86
N ASP A 230 14.58 6.65 7.72
CA ASP A 230 15.09 6.35 9.05
C ASP A 230 16.19 5.27 8.97
N ALA A 231 16.23 4.44 7.91
CA ALA A 231 17.40 3.64 7.52
C ALA A 231 17.41 3.33 6.02
N ILE A 232 18.60 3.04 5.49
CA ILE A 232 18.82 2.53 4.14
C ILE A 232 19.29 1.07 4.20
N VAL A 233 18.71 0.22 3.38
CA VAL A 233 19.09 -1.19 3.26
C VAL A 233 19.48 -1.49 1.82
N VAL A 234 20.78 -1.77 1.62
CA VAL A 234 21.35 -2.23 0.35
C VAL A 234 21.08 -3.73 0.25
N ASN A 235 20.11 -4.10 -0.59
CA ASN A 235 19.69 -5.48 -0.77
C ASN A 235 20.56 -6.22 -1.81
N LYS A 236 20.36 -7.55 -1.92
CA LYS A 236 21.12 -8.44 -2.82
C LYS A 236 22.61 -8.49 -2.51
N ALA A 237 22.97 -8.39 -1.23
CA ALA A 237 24.34 -8.55 -0.77
C ALA A 237 24.72 -10.04 -0.70
N ASP A 238 24.83 -10.69 -1.84
CA ASP A 238 25.06 -12.12 -1.98
C ASP A 238 26.07 -12.47 -3.08
N GLY A 239 26.73 -13.62 -2.92
CA GLY A 239 27.75 -14.12 -3.85
C GLY A 239 28.79 -13.06 -4.23
N ALA A 240 28.95 -12.84 -5.54
CA ALA A 240 29.87 -11.84 -6.10
C ALA A 240 29.51 -10.39 -5.73
N ASN A 241 28.26 -10.13 -5.32
CA ASN A 241 27.76 -8.79 -5.04
C ASN A 241 28.03 -8.33 -3.60
N GLU A 242 28.51 -9.20 -2.72
CA GLU A 242 28.73 -8.87 -1.31
C GLU A 242 29.77 -7.75 -1.11
N ALA A 243 30.85 -7.76 -1.89
CA ALA A 243 31.88 -6.73 -1.85
C ALA A 243 31.34 -5.37 -2.33
N LEU A 244 30.55 -5.38 -3.41
CA LEU A 244 29.94 -4.17 -3.95
C LEU A 244 28.90 -3.59 -2.98
N ALA A 245 28.08 -4.45 -2.34
CA ALA A 245 27.14 -4.01 -1.31
C ALA A 245 27.83 -3.32 -0.13
N LYS A 246 28.96 -3.86 0.34
CA LYS A 246 29.75 -3.22 1.41
C LYS A 246 30.28 -1.84 0.98
N LYS A 247 30.75 -1.72 -0.27
CA LYS A 247 31.18 -0.43 -0.83
C LYS A 247 30.02 0.57 -0.90
N THR A 248 28.87 0.17 -1.44
CA THR A 248 27.67 1.02 -1.53
C THR A 248 27.15 1.44 -0.15
N VAL A 249 27.20 0.56 0.87
CA VAL A 249 26.88 0.93 2.25
C VAL A 249 27.83 2.02 2.78
N ALA A 250 29.12 1.95 2.48
CA ALA A 250 30.09 2.97 2.89
C ALA A 250 29.80 4.32 2.21
N GLU A 251 29.47 4.30 0.92
CA GLU A 251 29.07 5.50 0.15
C GLU A 251 27.81 6.15 0.75
N TYR A 252 26.77 5.37 1.06
CA TYR A 252 25.57 5.91 1.72
C TYR A 252 25.88 6.50 3.09
N LYS A 253 26.73 5.86 3.90
CA LYS A 253 27.13 6.42 5.21
C LYS A 253 27.77 7.80 5.04
N GLN A 254 28.64 7.98 4.05
CA GLN A 254 29.27 9.27 3.78
C GLN A 254 28.24 10.34 3.37
N ILE A 255 27.30 10.00 2.49
CA ILE A 255 26.29 10.95 2.01
C ILE A 255 25.30 11.34 3.11
N LEU A 256 24.86 10.36 3.92
CA LEU A 256 23.90 10.57 5.00
C LEU A 256 24.43 11.52 6.08
N HIS A 257 25.75 11.64 6.26
CA HIS A 257 26.34 12.64 7.16
C HIS A 257 26.07 14.09 6.72
N PHE A 258 25.80 14.34 5.44
CA PHE A 258 25.53 15.68 4.90
C PHE A 258 24.03 15.99 4.79
N LEU A 259 23.15 15.03 5.08
CA LEU A 259 21.71 15.21 5.00
C LEU A 259 21.11 15.49 6.38
N ALA A 260 20.01 16.25 6.39
CA ALA A 260 19.25 16.45 7.60
C ALA A 260 18.61 15.11 8.03
N PRO A 261 18.73 14.71 9.31
CA PRO A 261 18.05 13.52 9.80
C PRO A 261 16.53 13.61 9.70
N SER A 262 15.90 12.48 9.42
CA SER A 262 14.43 12.32 9.41
C SER A 262 13.79 12.44 10.81
N ALA A 263 14.60 12.32 11.87
CA ALA A 263 14.17 12.36 13.25
C ALA A 263 15.23 13.00 14.18
N PRO A 264 14.83 13.64 15.30
CA PRO A 264 15.75 14.30 16.21
C PRO A 264 16.83 13.38 16.77
N ASN A 265 18.08 13.85 16.69
CA ASN A 265 19.27 13.13 17.17
C ASN A 265 19.42 11.70 16.63
N TRP A 266 18.74 11.34 15.54
CA TRP A 266 18.91 10.04 14.88
C TRP A 266 19.96 10.15 13.80
N THR A 267 20.84 9.14 13.69
CA THR A 267 21.78 9.04 12.57
C THR A 267 21.31 7.90 11.71
N THR A 268 20.78 8.21 10.53
CA THR A 268 20.27 7.22 9.57
C THR A 268 21.39 6.23 9.21
N PRO A 269 21.25 4.93 9.53
CA PRO A 269 22.25 3.94 9.18
C PRO A 269 22.01 3.39 7.77
N ALA A 270 23.08 2.89 7.16
CA ALA A 270 23.03 2.04 5.97
C ALA A 270 23.49 0.62 6.31
N LEU A 271 22.74 -0.38 5.86
CA LEU A 271 22.94 -1.80 6.15
C LEU A 271 22.95 -2.61 4.84
N ALA A 272 23.71 -3.70 4.81
CA ALA A 272 23.67 -4.66 3.70
C ALA A 272 22.85 -5.88 4.11
N VAL A 273 21.97 -6.34 3.23
CA VAL A 273 21.16 -7.55 3.44
C VAL A 273 21.12 -8.42 2.19
N SER A 274 20.94 -9.72 2.38
CA SER A 274 20.48 -10.62 1.32
C SER A 274 19.16 -11.21 1.75
N SER A 275 18.08 -10.69 1.16
CA SER A 275 16.73 -11.17 1.42
C SER A 275 16.53 -12.62 0.97
N LEU A 276 17.22 -13.03 -0.10
CA LEU A 276 17.13 -14.39 -0.65
C LEU A 276 17.74 -15.45 0.27
N HIS A 277 18.72 -15.05 1.10
CA HIS A 277 19.46 -15.94 1.98
C HIS A 277 19.25 -15.62 3.46
N ASP A 278 18.21 -14.85 3.80
CA ASP A 278 17.86 -14.47 5.17
C ASP A 278 19.02 -13.81 5.97
N ARG A 279 19.96 -13.12 5.29
CA ARG A 279 21.14 -12.52 5.93
C ARG A 279 20.95 -11.04 6.23
N GLY A 280 21.22 -10.64 7.47
CA GLY A 280 21.25 -9.25 7.92
C GLY A 280 19.88 -8.65 8.30
N LEU A 281 18.80 -9.43 8.19
CA LEU A 281 17.44 -9.04 8.56
C LEU A 281 17.31 -8.76 10.07
N ASP A 282 18.03 -9.53 10.88
CA ASP A 282 18.17 -9.38 12.33
C ASP A 282 18.71 -8.00 12.70
N LYS A 283 19.74 -7.54 11.97
CA LYS A 283 20.34 -6.22 12.16
C LYS A 283 19.40 -5.08 11.78
N VAL A 284 18.59 -5.29 10.73
CA VAL A 284 17.53 -4.33 10.37
C VAL A 284 16.50 -4.22 11.50
N TRP A 285 16.06 -5.36 12.05
CA TRP A 285 15.13 -5.34 13.18
C TRP A 285 15.72 -4.67 14.42
N ALA A 286 16.96 -5.01 14.79
CA ALA A 286 17.66 -4.37 15.90
C ALA A 286 17.77 -2.84 15.72
N THR A 287 17.99 -2.39 14.49
CA THR A 287 18.02 -0.95 14.15
C THR A 287 16.67 -0.29 14.38
N ILE A 288 15.57 -0.94 13.96
CA ILE A 288 14.20 -0.43 14.17
C ILE A 288 13.87 -0.35 15.66
N LYS A 289 14.25 -1.37 16.44
CA LYS A 289 14.06 -1.37 17.90
C LYS A 289 14.86 -0.27 18.59
N SER A 290 16.12 -0.08 18.20
CA SER A 290 16.95 1.02 18.72
C SER A 290 16.36 2.40 18.37
N PHE A 291 15.80 2.55 17.17
CA PHE A 291 15.08 3.77 16.79
C PHE A 291 13.86 4.00 17.68
N GLU A 292 13.01 2.99 17.87
CA GLU A 292 11.83 3.07 18.74
C GLU A 292 12.20 3.48 20.16
N GLU A 293 13.19 2.82 20.77
CA GLU A 293 13.67 3.15 22.12
C GLU A 293 14.13 4.61 22.22
N LYS A 294 14.94 5.04 21.26
CA LYS A 294 15.51 6.40 21.24
C LYS A 294 14.46 7.47 20.97
N MET A 295 13.46 7.20 20.11
CA MET A 295 12.37 8.12 19.84
C MET A 295 11.36 8.20 21.00
N ASN A 296 11.17 7.11 21.74
CA ASN A 296 10.37 7.11 22.96
C ASN A 296 11.07 7.91 24.07
N TYR A 297 12.38 7.69 24.27
CA TYR A 297 13.18 8.45 25.24
C TYR A 297 13.14 9.96 24.97
N GLN A 298 13.12 10.37 23.70
CA GLN A 298 13.04 11.78 23.29
C GLN A 298 11.60 12.33 23.22
N HIS A 299 10.58 11.56 23.63
CA HIS A 299 9.15 11.89 23.49
C HIS A 299 8.70 12.21 22.05
N PHE A 300 9.51 11.85 21.05
CA PHE A 300 9.23 12.13 19.65
C PHE A 300 8.23 11.13 19.05
N TRP A 301 8.23 9.88 19.52
CA TRP A 301 7.38 8.80 18.99
C TRP A 301 5.88 9.17 18.98
N GLN A 302 5.34 9.51 20.15
CA GLN A 302 3.94 9.86 20.29
C GLN A 302 3.61 11.23 19.69
N LYS A 303 4.57 12.18 19.72
CA LYS A 303 4.42 13.49 19.08
C LYS A 303 4.23 13.32 17.57
N ARG A 304 5.10 12.55 16.91
CA ARG A 304 5.02 12.25 15.47
C ARG A 304 3.68 11.62 15.10
N ARG A 305 3.20 10.62 15.85
CA ARG A 305 1.89 9.99 15.58
C ARG A 305 0.71 10.97 15.70
N LYS A 306 0.76 11.89 16.67
CA LYS A 306 -0.27 12.94 16.83
C LYS A 306 -0.24 13.90 15.65
N GLU A 307 0.94 14.37 15.24
CA GLU A 307 1.11 15.24 14.07
C GLU A 307 0.60 14.56 12.79
N GLN A 308 0.99 13.30 12.56
CA GLN A 308 0.49 12.48 11.45
C GLN A 308 -1.03 12.32 11.44
N THR A 309 -1.67 12.28 12.62
CA THR A 309 -3.12 12.19 12.75
C THR A 309 -3.79 13.52 12.40
N ILE A 310 -3.21 14.65 12.83
CA ILE A 310 -3.70 15.99 12.48
C ILE A 310 -3.53 16.27 10.99
N ASP A 311 -2.41 15.88 10.40
CA ASP A 311 -2.17 16.04 8.96
C ASP A 311 -3.14 15.19 8.15
N TRP A 312 -3.43 13.97 8.61
CA TRP A 312 -4.47 13.14 8.01
C TRP A 312 -5.86 13.78 8.12
N PHE A 313 -6.22 14.32 9.28
CA PHE A 313 -7.48 15.04 9.45
C PHE A 313 -7.62 16.20 8.46
N LYS A 314 -6.57 17.01 8.27
CA LYS A 314 -6.55 18.10 7.27
C LYS A 314 -6.69 17.58 5.85
N SER A 315 -5.98 16.51 5.49
CA SER A 315 -6.11 15.87 4.17
C SER A 315 -7.54 15.40 3.92
N MET A 316 -8.20 14.84 4.95
CA MET A 316 -9.58 14.36 4.84
C MET A 316 -10.59 15.49 4.59
N ILE A 317 -10.33 16.71 5.07
CA ILE A 317 -11.16 17.88 4.76
C ILE A 317 -11.06 18.17 3.26
N VAL A 318 -9.86 18.16 2.70
CA VAL A 318 -9.63 18.42 1.27
C VAL A 318 -10.31 17.35 0.42
N ASP A 319 -10.15 16.07 0.77
CA ASP A 319 -10.80 14.96 0.08
C ASP A 319 -12.32 15.09 0.13
N ARG A 320 -12.88 15.46 1.30
CA ARG A 320 -14.32 15.65 1.46
C ARG A 320 -14.85 16.81 0.62
N LEU A 321 -14.14 17.94 0.59
CA LEU A 321 -14.50 19.09 -0.24
C LEU A 321 -14.46 18.73 -1.73
N TYR A 322 -13.45 17.96 -2.16
CA TYR A 322 -13.36 17.45 -3.53
C TYR A 322 -14.58 16.57 -3.86
N ASP A 323 -14.87 15.57 -3.03
CA ASP A 323 -16.00 14.67 -3.24
C ASP A 323 -17.35 15.42 -3.29
N ASP A 324 -17.58 16.34 -2.35
CA ASP A 324 -18.80 17.14 -2.30
C ASP A 324 -18.92 18.07 -3.52
N PHE A 325 -17.80 18.65 -3.97
CA PHE A 325 -17.76 19.47 -5.18
C PHE A 325 -18.20 18.68 -6.41
N PHE A 326 -17.60 17.50 -6.63
CA PHE A 326 -17.90 16.63 -7.76
C PHE A 326 -19.16 15.77 -7.59
N ALA A 327 -19.86 15.80 -6.46
CA ALA A 327 -21.14 15.09 -6.31
C ALA A 327 -22.31 15.80 -6.99
N SER A 328 -22.27 17.12 -7.12
CA SER A 328 -23.38 17.94 -7.62
C SER A 328 -23.59 17.77 -9.13
N ILE A 329 -24.81 17.40 -9.54
CA ILE A 329 -25.20 17.27 -10.95
C ILE A 329 -25.13 18.62 -11.67
N GLU A 330 -25.61 19.69 -11.05
CA GLU A 330 -25.58 21.05 -11.61
C GLU A 330 -24.15 21.50 -11.90
N ARG A 331 -23.26 21.47 -10.89
CA ARG A 331 -21.82 21.72 -11.08
C ARG A 331 -21.18 20.89 -12.20
N LYS A 332 -21.53 19.61 -12.36
CA LYS A 332 -21.01 18.80 -13.48
C LYS A 332 -21.45 19.33 -14.85
N GLN A 333 -22.66 19.86 -14.95
CA GLN A 333 -23.16 20.45 -16.20
C GLN A 333 -22.45 21.77 -16.50
N THR A 334 -22.33 22.66 -15.51
CA THR A 334 -21.59 23.92 -15.63
C THR A 334 -20.13 23.67 -16.01
N MET A 335 -19.48 22.70 -15.36
CA MET A 335 -18.09 22.33 -15.65
C MET A 335 -17.91 21.89 -17.11
N LYS A 336 -18.82 21.07 -17.67
CA LYS A 336 -18.76 20.68 -19.09
C LYS A 336 -18.86 21.87 -20.04
N GLN A 337 -19.70 22.85 -19.71
CA GLN A 337 -19.84 24.06 -20.53
C GLN A 337 -18.56 24.91 -20.47
N LEU A 338 -18.01 25.12 -19.28
CA LEU A 338 -16.79 25.88 -19.08
C LEU A 338 -15.56 25.18 -19.69
N GLU A 339 -15.46 23.84 -19.58
CA GLU A 339 -14.42 23.06 -20.25
C GLU A 339 -14.42 23.30 -21.77
N GLN A 340 -15.59 23.38 -22.39
CA GLN A 340 -15.70 23.67 -23.82
C GLN A 340 -15.24 25.10 -24.14
N GLN A 341 -15.64 26.09 -23.33
CA GLN A 341 -15.22 27.48 -23.54
C GLN A 341 -13.71 27.67 -23.36
N VAL A 342 -13.09 26.97 -22.39
CA VAL A 342 -11.63 26.97 -22.19
C VAL A 342 -10.93 26.29 -23.37
N ARG A 343 -11.43 25.15 -23.86
CA ARG A 343 -10.85 24.46 -25.03
C ARG A 343 -10.94 25.27 -26.31
N GLU A 344 -11.99 26.07 -26.45
CA GLU A 344 -12.18 27.00 -27.57
C GLU A 344 -11.47 28.34 -27.34
N GLU A 345 -10.68 28.48 -26.27
CA GLU A 345 -9.93 29.69 -25.89
C GLU A 345 -10.79 30.95 -25.75
N LYS A 346 -12.09 30.78 -25.43
CA LYS A 346 -13.05 31.89 -25.25
C LYS A 346 -12.94 32.58 -23.90
N ILE A 347 -12.49 31.84 -22.88
CA ILE A 347 -12.27 32.33 -21.51
C ILE A 347 -10.96 31.75 -20.97
N THR A 348 -10.35 32.40 -19.98
CA THR A 348 -9.17 31.82 -19.32
C THR A 348 -9.58 30.73 -18.32
N VAL A 349 -8.63 29.86 -17.95
CA VAL A 349 -8.85 28.85 -16.90
C VAL A 349 -9.25 29.52 -15.58
N SER A 350 -8.66 30.67 -15.24
CA SER A 350 -8.97 31.40 -14.01
C SER A 350 -10.40 31.92 -14.00
N ASP A 351 -10.88 32.48 -15.12
CA ASP A 351 -12.25 32.98 -15.24
C ASP A 351 -13.26 31.83 -15.12
N ALA A 352 -12.98 30.71 -15.79
CA ALA A 352 -13.80 29.51 -15.69
C ALA A 352 -13.92 29.01 -14.25
N ILE A 353 -12.82 28.98 -13.49
CA ILE A 353 -12.87 28.60 -12.07
C ILE A 353 -13.67 29.61 -11.24
N GLN A 354 -13.49 30.92 -11.47
CA GLN A 354 -14.25 31.94 -10.75
C GLN A 354 -15.76 31.80 -11.01
N GLU A 355 -16.17 31.54 -12.24
CA GLU A 355 -17.57 31.31 -12.62
C GLU A 355 -18.13 30.01 -11.98
N LEU A 356 -17.34 28.94 -12.00
CA LEU A 356 -17.73 27.64 -11.44
C LEU A 356 -17.94 27.70 -9.92
N PHE A 357 -17.21 28.56 -9.21
CA PHE A 357 -17.32 28.73 -7.76
C PHE A 357 -18.24 29.88 -7.32
N SER A 358 -18.60 30.81 -8.21
CA SER A 358 -19.53 31.92 -7.91
C SER A 358 -21.00 31.55 -8.13
N SER A 359 -21.29 30.61 -9.04
CA SER A 359 -22.64 30.17 -9.41
C SER A 359 -23.38 29.34 -8.33
N ASN A 360 -22.68 28.89 -7.28
CA ASN A 360 -23.30 28.22 -6.15
C ASN A 360 -22.63 28.69 -4.87
N SER A 361 -23.18 29.76 -4.27
CA SER A 361 -22.70 30.26 -2.98
C SER A 361 -22.74 29.12 -1.96
N TYR A 362 -21.57 28.78 -1.41
CA TYR A 362 -21.45 27.97 -0.20
C TYR A 362 -22.27 28.63 0.92
N LYS A 363 -23.54 28.27 1.03
CA LYS A 363 -24.42 28.60 2.16
C LYS A 363 -24.60 27.38 3.03
#